data_AF-A0A537S7E3-F1
#
_entry.id   AF-A0A537S7E3-F1
#
_cell.length_a   1.000
_cell.length_b   1.000
_cell.length_c   1.000
_cell.angle_alpha   90.00
_cell.angle_beta   90.00
_cell.angle_gamma   90.00
#
_symmetry.space_group_name_H-M   'P 1'
#
loop_
_entity.id
_entity.type
_entity.pdbx_description
1 polymer ?
#
loop_
_entity_poly.entity_id
_entity_poly.type
_entity_poly.pdbx_seq_one_letter_code
_entity_poly.pdbx_strand_id
1 'polypeptide(L)'
;MRRTLPTTRRCYLRIASRLLVAALLASAISAVRPGLAQDAKSEGRSELILQNLPPKGSKAYNDLLGRAGKTANGQVLGFTQSEMWSMPTSRIEDVIRQGEALGVKMTRLGTDWNQVLKRPSAPMAMSPSQEAMMQAMKGSKETMGVGMMASPNAAVVEYALMKDYDPKSAIGKRPAALIQKIVIPLNERETITARRTSVDMKKDGCTWRGEIEGTGEPVMLMWWKGGRFNGMFTYRGHMYSLKNMGGEVHAVVETDPGKMPPDHGSMPAQPQSADVKDDPLVARGEGAMMRPRDRSNLKDRQDSIGGVTLPKLEAAPDPAPTKIQPLPAAKRRAMAAKKVTIDLMVLYTSKVVSKYLDLDKDLIAISVEQANESFTNSGLGKIRLRLVHSQLIDYDESDGEHFNHLYRMVDGEGPFKGIRKLRNEKHADVVALIVDDASGCGLSTRVGADADEAFVVVHHSCAALTYSIAHEVGHIIGARHDLSLDKNVTPFAYGHGFVNGKKWRDIMSYKASCDGCPRVPIWSNPTIKFKGDPAGTLDADNSRVILEQAERVSKFR
;
A
#
# COMPACT_ATOMS: atom_id res chain seq x y z
N MET A 1 -19.62 -13.79 74.61
CA MET A 1 -19.21 -15.22 74.63
C MET A 1 -17.77 -15.29 74.15
N ARG A 2 -16.75 -15.30 75.04
CA ARG A 2 -15.85 -16.44 75.38
C ARG A 2 -15.43 -17.29 74.15
N ARG A 3 -14.16 -17.60 73.85
CA ARG A 3 -12.84 -17.38 74.49
C ARG A 3 -11.71 -17.86 73.53
N THR A 4 -10.51 -17.24 73.64
CA THR A 4 -9.11 -17.77 73.63
C THR A 4 -8.45 -18.49 72.41
N LEU A 5 -7.50 -17.81 71.71
CA LEU A 5 -6.00 -17.85 71.76
C LEU A 5 -5.20 -19.17 72.03
N PRO A 6 -3.85 -19.24 71.72
CA PRO A 6 -3.15 -20.27 70.94
C PRO A 6 -2.00 -21.01 71.70
N THR A 7 -1.27 -21.90 71.02
CA THR A 7 -0.09 -22.67 71.50
C THR A 7 0.72 -23.17 70.29
N THR A 8 2.06 -23.26 70.18
CA THR A 8 3.22 -22.93 71.03
C THR A 8 4.50 -23.09 70.16
N ARG A 9 5.57 -22.35 70.49
CA ARG A 9 6.94 -22.51 69.96
C ARG A 9 7.77 -23.52 70.80
N ARG A 10 8.87 -24.01 70.18
CA ARG A 10 10.25 -24.30 70.70
C ARG A 10 10.71 -25.77 70.78
N CYS A 11 11.86 -26.05 70.14
CA CYS A 11 13.18 -26.48 70.70
C CYS A 11 14.11 -26.87 69.51
N TYR A 12 15.30 -26.32 69.21
CA TYR A 12 16.60 -26.01 69.87
C TYR A 12 17.69 -27.11 69.76
N LEU A 13 18.96 -26.63 69.61
CA LEU A 13 20.33 -27.25 69.60
C LEU A 13 20.94 -27.57 68.21
N ARG A 14 22.07 -27.03 67.71
CA ARG A 14 23.46 -26.62 68.15
C ARG A 14 24.50 -27.76 68.28
N ILE A 15 25.71 -27.50 67.71
CA ILE A 15 27.13 -27.88 68.07
C ILE A 15 27.91 -28.46 66.84
N ALA A 16 28.80 -27.69 66.18
CA ALA A 16 30.30 -27.59 66.28
C ALA A 16 31.09 -28.77 65.66
N SER A 17 32.11 -28.59 64.80
CA SER A 17 33.52 -28.33 65.20
C SER A 17 34.46 -28.10 64.00
N ARG A 18 35.58 -27.39 64.26
CA ARG A 18 36.72 -27.03 63.38
C ARG A 18 37.77 -28.15 63.25
N LEU A 19 38.58 -28.13 62.20
CA LEU A 19 40.05 -28.39 62.25
C LEU A 19 40.74 -27.95 60.93
N LEU A 20 42.02 -27.62 61.05
CA LEU A 20 42.84 -26.72 60.21
C LEU A 20 44.18 -27.40 59.93
N VAL A 21 44.65 -27.48 58.67
CA VAL A 21 46.08 -27.67 58.32
C VAL A 21 46.37 -27.03 56.96
N ALA A 22 47.50 -26.31 56.88
CA ALA A 22 48.03 -25.54 55.76
C ALA A 22 49.22 -26.22 55.06
N ALA A 23 49.49 -25.81 53.80
CA ALA A 23 50.75 -25.83 53.01
C ALA A 23 50.37 -25.86 51.50
N LEU A 24 51.07 -25.35 50.48
CA LEU A 24 52.13 -24.35 50.25
C LEU A 24 52.26 -24.25 48.69
N LEU A 25 52.71 -23.13 48.13
CA LEU A 25 53.00 -22.96 46.70
C LEU A 25 54.20 -23.81 46.22
N ALA A 26 54.13 -24.36 44.99
CA ALA A 26 55.21 -24.32 43.99
C ALA A 26 54.78 -24.93 42.63
N SER A 27 55.24 -24.27 41.56
CA SER A 27 55.05 -24.52 40.14
C SER A 27 55.79 -25.76 39.62
N ALA A 28 55.22 -26.49 38.63
CA ALA A 28 56.01 -27.15 37.59
C ALA A 28 55.15 -27.53 36.36
N ILE A 29 55.74 -27.24 35.21
CA ILE A 29 55.30 -27.41 33.82
C ILE A 29 55.21 -28.89 33.43
N SER A 30 54.22 -29.26 32.61
CA SER A 30 54.33 -30.40 31.69
C SER A 30 53.57 -30.11 30.40
N ALA A 31 54.30 -30.23 29.30
CA ALA A 31 54.00 -29.72 27.97
C ALA A 31 52.84 -30.45 27.29
N VAL A 32 51.91 -29.68 26.70
CA VAL A 32 51.07 -30.14 25.60
C VAL A 32 51.59 -29.49 24.33
N ARG A 33 52.02 -30.33 23.38
CA ARG A 33 52.50 -29.94 22.05
C ARG A 33 51.46 -29.07 21.32
N PRO A 34 51.87 -28.14 20.45
CA PRO A 34 50.95 -27.50 19.52
C PRO A 34 50.48 -28.56 18.52
N GLY A 35 49.28 -29.08 18.75
CA GLY A 35 48.57 -29.85 17.74
C GLY A 35 48.18 -28.89 16.62
N LEU A 36 48.81 -29.08 15.47
CA LEU A 36 48.36 -28.60 14.17
C LEU A 36 46.93 -29.14 13.91
N ALA A 37 45.93 -28.50 14.50
CA ALA A 37 44.57 -28.57 14.00
C ALA A 37 44.43 -27.38 13.07
N GLN A 38 44.52 -27.66 11.77
CA GLN A 38 44.20 -26.71 10.71
C GLN A 38 42.84 -26.09 11.02
N ASP A 39 42.86 -24.81 11.39
CA ASP A 39 41.75 -23.91 11.13
C ASP A 39 41.47 -24.00 9.63
N ALA A 40 40.49 -24.83 9.26
CA ALA A 40 39.78 -24.65 8.03
C ALA A 40 39.04 -23.31 8.16
N LYS A 41 39.78 -22.21 7.91
CA LYS A 41 39.22 -20.88 7.70
C LYS A 41 38.04 -21.08 6.76
N SER A 42 36.81 -20.88 7.24
CA SER A 42 35.73 -20.62 6.32
C SER A 42 36.19 -19.42 5.51
N GLU A 43 36.59 -19.64 4.26
CA GLU A 43 36.92 -18.51 3.38
C GLU A 43 35.68 -17.61 3.42
N GLY A 44 35.87 -16.38 3.90
CA GLY A 44 34.84 -15.35 3.82
C GLY A 44 34.28 -15.34 2.40
N ARG A 45 32.98 -15.05 2.27
CA ARG A 45 32.38 -14.84 0.96
C ARG A 45 32.23 -13.36 0.72
N SER A 46 32.30 -12.97 -0.54
CA SER A 46 32.03 -11.61 -0.96
C SER A 46 31.12 -11.60 -2.18
N GLU A 47 30.25 -10.61 -2.21
CA GLU A 47 29.20 -10.46 -3.20
C GLU A 47 29.48 -9.31 -4.17
N LEU A 48 29.21 -9.56 -5.44
CA LEU A 48 29.28 -8.59 -6.53
C LEU A 48 27.96 -8.57 -7.29
N ILE A 49 27.52 -7.40 -7.70
CA ILE A 49 26.54 -7.23 -8.77
C ILE A 49 27.30 -6.84 -10.03
N LEU A 50 27.11 -7.62 -11.08
CA LEU A 50 27.75 -7.49 -12.38
C LEU A 50 26.70 -7.05 -13.40
N GLN A 51 26.94 -5.92 -14.05
CA GLN A 51 26.07 -5.38 -15.11
C GLN A 51 26.82 -5.34 -16.44
N ASN A 52 26.10 -5.45 -17.56
CA ASN A 52 26.68 -5.54 -18.91
C ASN A 52 27.61 -6.75 -19.07
N LEU A 53 27.22 -7.89 -18.50
CA LEU A 53 27.95 -9.14 -18.64
C LEU A 53 28.06 -9.59 -20.11
N PRO A 54 29.14 -10.27 -20.50
CA PRO A 54 29.19 -10.97 -21.78
C PRO A 54 28.01 -11.95 -21.92
N PRO A 55 27.56 -12.27 -23.14
CA PRO A 55 26.45 -13.18 -23.35
C PRO A 55 26.64 -14.50 -22.60
N LYS A 56 25.60 -14.94 -21.91
CA LYS A 56 25.63 -16.17 -21.11
C LYS A 56 26.04 -17.36 -21.98
N GLY A 57 27.00 -18.14 -21.50
CA GLY A 57 27.57 -19.28 -22.23
C GLY A 57 28.68 -18.94 -23.23
N SER A 58 28.95 -17.64 -23.49
CA SER A 58 30.14 -17.23 -24.24
C SER A 58 31.43 -17.62 -23.51
N LYS A 59 32.53 -17.74 -24.27
CA LYS A 59 33.86 -17.98 -23.68
C LYS A 59 34.21 -16.94 -22.61
N ALA A 60 34.01 -15.66 -22.90
CA ALA A 60 34.28 -14.57 -21.96
C ALA A 60 33.46 -14.69 -20.66
N TYR A 61 32.18 -15.06 -20.75
CA TYR A 61 31.35 -15.30 -19.57
C TYR A 61 31.86 -16.49 -18.75
N ASN A 62 32.15 -17.62 -19.41
CA ASN A 62 32.60 -18.84 -18.75
C ASN A 62 33.98 -18.66 -18.11
N ASP A 63 34.89 -17.94 -18.76
CA ASP A 63 36.21 -17.62 -18.23
C ASP A 63 36.09 -16.73 -16.98
N LEU A 64 35.20 -15.74 -16.99
CA LEU A 64 34.94 -14.87 -15.85
C LEU A 64 34.29 -15.64 -14.67
N LEU A 65 33.30 -16.50 -14.96
CA LEU A 65 32.68 -17.36 -13.94
C LEU A 65 33.68 -18.38 -13.39
N GLY A 66 34.58 -18.90 -14.22
CA GLY A 66 35.67 -19.79 -13.81
C GLY A 66 36.60 -19.14 -12.78
N ARG A 67 36.88 -17.83 -12.91
CA ARG A 67 37.65 -17.05 -11.93
C ARG A 67 36.94 -16.88 -10.60
N ALA A 68 35.61 -16.76 -10.60
CA ALA A 68 34.80 -16.74 -9.38
C ALA A 68 34.87 -18.07 -8.60
N GLY A 69 35.25 -19.16 -9.29
CA GLY A 69 35.55 -20.45 -8.70
C GLY A 69 34.36 -21.41 -8.66
N LYS A 70 34.65 -22.71 -8.41
CA LYS A 70 33.65 -23.80 -8.48
C LYS A 70 32.52 -23.69 -7.44
N THR A 71 32.74 -22.93 -6.37
CA THR A 71 31.76 -22.68 -5.31
C THR A 71 31.06 -21.33 -5.48
N ALA A 72 31.29 -20.63 -6.59
CA ALA A 72 30.53 -19.44 -6.93
C ALA A 72 29.04 -19.79 -7.06
N ASN A 73 28.21 -18.94 -6.48
CA ASN A 73 26.77 -19.06 -6.58
C ASN A 73 26.15 -17.66 -6.67
N GLY A 74 24.84 -17.57 -6.91
CA GLY A 74 24.25 -16.29 -7.20
C GLY A 74 22.83 -16.31 -7.76
N GLN A 75 22.47 -15.18 -8.35
CA GLN A 75 21.15 -14.89 -8.89
C GLN A 75 21.23 -14.05 -10.16
N VAL A 76 20.49 -14.46 -11.20
CA VAL A 76 20.17 -13.59 -12.33
C VAL A 76 19.06 -12.61 -11.94
N LEU A 77 19.27 -11.33 -12.24
CA LEU A 77 18.34 -10.23 -12.01
C LEU A 77 17.63 -9.90 -13.34
N GLY A 78 16.37 -10.34 -13.44
CA GLY A 78 15.63 -10.35 -14.70
C GLY A 78 15.24 -8.98 -15.25
N PHE A 79 15.17 -7.93 -14.43
CA PHE A 79 14.76 -6.60 -14.91
C PHE A 79 15.95 -5.76 -15.38
N THR A 80 17.01 -5.70 -14.57
CA THR A 80 18.24 -4.97 -14.88
C THR A 80 19.20 -5.79 -15.73
N GLN A 81 18.86 -7.04 -16.05
CA GLN A 81 19.70 -7.98 -16.81
C GLN A 81 21.10 -8.11 -16.22
N SER A 82 21.19 -7.97 -14.90
CA SER A 82 22.43 -8.04 -14.12
C SER A 82 22.51 -9.39 -13.41
N GLU A 83 23.67 -9.74 -12.87
CA GLU A 83 23.80 -10.94 -12.03
C GLU A 83 24.43 -10.58 -10.69
N MET A 84 23.90 -11.13 -9.60
CA MET A 84 24.55 -11.11 -8.29
C MET A 84 25.33 -12.39 -8.12
N TRP A 85 26.64 -12.29 -7.90
CA TRP A 85 27.53 -13.43 -7.63
C TRP A 85 28.09 -13.33 -6.22
N SER A 86 28.04 -14.44 -5.48
CA SER A 86 28.79 -14.66 -4.23
C SER A 86 29.90 -15.67 -4.52
N MET A 87 31.10 -15.40 -4.02
CA MET A 87 32.31 -16.19 -4.27
C MET A 87 33.26 -16.11 -3.07
N PRO A 88 34.30 -16.97 -2.98
CA PRO A 88 35.34 -16.79 -1.96
C PRO A 88 35.97 -15.40 -2.06
N THR A 89 36.15 -14.71 -0.93
CA THR A 89 36.72 -13.35 -0.87
C THR A 89 38.10 -13.29 -1.53
N SER A 90 38.87 -14.37 -1.50
CA SER A 90 40.18 -14.48 -2.17
C SER A 90 40.12 -14.33 -3.69
N ARG A 91 38.94 -14.46 -4.32
CA ARG A 91 38.74 -14.39 -5.78
C ARG A 91 38.23 -13.04 -6.27
N ILE A 92 37.69 -12.20 -5.39
CA ILE A 92 36.90 -11.03 -5.80
C ILE A 92 37.71 -10.02 -6.64
N GLU A 93 38.97 -9.74 -6.26
CA GLU A 93 39.82 -8.78 -6.98
C GLU A 93 40.18 -9.26 -8.40
N ASP A 94 40.36 -10.57 -8.58
CA ASP A 94 40.64 -11.15 -9.89
C ASP A 94 39.43 -11.06 -10.83
N VAL A 95 38.23 -11.32 -10.28
CA VAL A 95 36.97 -11.20 -11.01
C VAL A 95 36.68 -9.75 -11.38
N ILE A 96 36.88 -8.79 -10.46
CA ILE A 96 36.71 -7.36 -10.73
C ILE A 96 37.62 -6.93 -11.88
N ARG A 97 38.94 -7.17 -11.74
CA ARG A 97 39.92 -6.77 -12.75
C ARG A 97 39.61 -7.35 -14.12
N GLN A 98 39.28 -8.65 -14.19
CA GLN A 98 38.97 -9.29 -15.47
C GLN A 98 37.67 -8.78 -16.08
N GLY A 99 36.62 -8.59 -15.29
CA GLY A 99 35.36 -8.13 -15.84
C GLY A 99 35.36 -6.65 -16.19
N GLU A 100 36.09 -5.79 -15.47
CA GLU A 100 36.34 -4.40 -15.88
C GLU A 100 37.04 -4.35 -17.25
N ALA A 101 38.03 -5.23 -17.48
CA ALA A 101 38.68 -5.38 -18.79
C ALA A 101 37.73 -5.87 -19.90
N LEU A 102 36.60 -6.49 -19.53
CA LEU A 102 35.52 -6.89 -20.44
C LEU A 102 34.39 -5.84 -20.54
N GLY A 103 34.54 -4.68 -19.89
CA GLY A 103 33.51 -3.63 -19.86
C GLY A 103 32.34 -3.91 -18.92
N VAL A 104 32.45 -4.92 -18.06
CA VAL A 104 31.44 -5.27 -17.04
C VAL A 104 31.51 -4.25 -15.92
N LYS A 105 30.37 -3.65 -15.58
CA LYS A 105 30.25 -2.76 -14.43
C LYS A 105 30.16 -3.59 -13.16
N MET A 106 31.13 -3.39 -12.26
CA MET A 106 31.26 -4.12 -11.00
C MET A 106 30.75 -3.28 -9.83
N THR A 107 29.77 -3.78 -9.10
CA THR A 107 29.29 -3.16 -7.86
C THR A 107 29.52 -4.12 -6.70
N ARG A 108 30.37 -3.73 -5.74
CA ARG A 108 30.51 -4.48 -4.49
C ARG A 108 29.26 -4.36 -3.66
N LEU A 109 28.80 -5.48 -3.14
CA LEU A 109 27.61 -5.53 -2.31
C LEU A 109 28.03 -5.44 -0.84
N GLY A 110 27.69 -4.34 -0.19
CA GLY A 110 28.01 -4.10 1.23
C GLY A 110 27.07 -4.87 2.18
N THR A 111 27.31 -4.75 3.49
CA THR A 111 26.43 -5.31 4.52
C THR A 111 25.04 -4.66 4.55
N ASP A 112 24.91 -3.48 3.93
CA ASP A 112 23.69 -2.68 3.81
C ASP A 112 22.95 -2.88 2.49
N TRP A 113 23.23 -3.96 1.76
CA TRP A 113 22.66 -4.25 0.44
C TRP A 113 21.13 -4.31 0.39
N ASN A 114 20.50 -4.62 1.51
CA ASN A 114 19.06 -4.68 1.63
C ASN A 114 18.44 -3.33 2.03
N GLN A 115 19.23 -2.27 2.15
CA GLN A 115 18.74 -0.91 2.26
C GLN A 115 18.36 -0.40 0.88
N VAL A 116 17.06 -0.38 0.59
CA VAL A 116 16.52 0.14 -0.69
C VAL A 116 16.58 1.67 -0.77
N LEU A 117 16.78 2.33 0.38
CA LEU A 117 17.08 3.75 0.53
C LEU A 117 18.19 3.93 1.55
N LYS A 118 19.05 4.92 1.32
CA LYS A 118 20.13 5.32 2.23
C LYS A 118 20.00 6.80 2.57
N ARG A 119 20.37 7.15 3.81
CA ARG A 119 20.50 8.56 4.20
C ARG A 119 21.66 9.17 3.42
N PRO A 120 21.53 10.40 2.89
CA PRO A 120 22.65 11.07 2.24
C PRO A 120 23.81 11.24 3.22
N SER A 121 25.03 10.90 2.81
CA SER A 121 26.24 11.12 3.62
C SER A 121 26.71 12.58 3.61
N ALA A 122 26.17 13.38 2.69
CA ALA A 122 26.39 14.82 2.54
C ALA A 122 25.10 15.47 1.99
N PRO A 123 24.93 16.80 2.14
CA PRO A 123 23.82 17.51 1.52
C PRO A 123 23.78 17.23 0.01
N MET A 124 22.62 16.80 -0.49
CA MET A 124 22.45 16.55 -1.93
C MET A 124 22.06 17.84 -2.64
N ALA A 125 22.78 18.19 -3.69
CA ALA A 125 22.34 19.24 -4.60
C ALA A 125 21.02 18.82 -5.26
N MET A 126 20.02 19.68 -5.20
CA MET A 126 18.71 19.46 -5.82
C MET A 126 18.62 20.28 -7.11
N SER A 127 17.96 19.73 -8.13
CA SER A 127 17.52 20.53 -9.28
C SER A 127 16.38 21.48 -8.86
N PRO A 128 16.11 22.55 -9.63
CA PRO A 128 14.95 23.42 -9.37
C PRO A 128 13.62 22.66 -9.30
N SER A 129 13.45 21.60 -10.11
CA SER A 129 12.27 20.74 -10.05
C SER A 129 12.20 19.93 -8.74
N GLN A 130 13.32 19.41 -8.25
CA GLN A 130 13.39 18.71 -6.96
C GLN A 130 13.12 19.65 -5.78
N GLU A 131 13.62 20.88 -5.85
CA GLU A 131 13.35 21.92 -4.85
C GLU A 131 11.86 22.27 -4.82
N ALA A 132 11.23 22.48 -5.98
CA ALA A 132 9.80 22.76 -6.07
C ALA A 132 8.95 21.62 -5.50
N MET A 133 9.27 20.36 -5.83
CA MET A 133 8.61 19.20 -5.23
C MET A 133 8.78 19.13 -3.72
N MET A 134 10.00 19.37 -3.22
CA MET A 134 10.30 19.40 -1.79
C MET A 134 9.46 20.45 -1.07
N GLN A 135 9.38 21.66 -1.63
CA GLN A 135 8.56 22.73 -1.08
C GLN A 135 7.07 22.39 -1.11
N ALA A 136 6.56 21.81 -2.20
CA ALA A 136 5.17 21.37 -2.30
C ALA A 136 4.83 20.31 -1.24
N MET A 137 5.71 19.31 -1.03
CA MET A 137 5.53 18.29 0.01
C MET A 137 5.53 18.91 1.42
N LYS A 138 6.49 19.78 1.72
CA LYS A 138 6.59 20.46 3.02
C LYS A 138 5.45 21.44 3.30
N GLY A 139 4.91 22.07 2.25
CA GLY A 139 3.80 23.02 2.35
C GLY A 139 2.43 22.37 2.50
N SER A 140 2.32 21.05 2.29
CA SER A 140 1.05 20.33 2.44
C SER A 140 0.68 20.18 3.93
N LYS A 141 -0.59 20.47 4.28
CA LYS A 141 -1.07 20.56 5.67
C LYS A 141 -0.92 19.24 6.43
N GLU A 142 -1.07 18.14 5.72
CA GLU A 142 -1.00 16.78 6.23
C GLU A 142 0.44 16.29 6.46
N THR A 143 1.44 16.94 5.88
CA THR A 143 2.84 16.53 6.00
C THR A 143 3.41 16.88 7.38
N MET A 144 4.00 15.88 8.04
CA MET A 144 4.73 16.05 9.30
C MET A 144 6.23 16.14 9.09
N GLY A 145 6.75 15.43 8.09
CA GLY A 145 8.18 15.36 7.82
C GLY A 145 8.49 14.91 6.41
N VAL A 146 9.61 15.39 5.88
CA VAL A 146 10.13 14.95 4.58
C VAL A 146 11.61 14.63 4.75
N GLY A 147 11.94 13.35 4.71
CA GLY A 147 13.32 12.84 4.74
C GLY A 147 13.85 12.64 3.32
N MET A 148 14.95 13.31 2.97
CA MET A 148 15.64 13.06 1.71
C MET A 148 16.49 11.80 1.80
N MET A 149 16.41 10.97 0.77
CA MET A 149 17.12 9.70 0.67
C MET A 149 17.76 9.52 -0.70
N ALA A 150 18.85 8.77 -0.74
CA ALA A 150 19.46 8.26 -1.96
C ALA A 150 19.07 6.79 -2.14
N SER A 151 18.61 6.41 -3.31
CA SER A 151 18.47 5.02 -3.71
C SER A 151 19.82 4.48 -4.14
N PRO A 152 20.19 3.24 -3.78
CA PRO A 152 21.23 2.52 -4.49
C PRO A 152 20.90 2.39 -5.99
N ASN A 153 21.88 1.96 -6.77
CA ASN A 153 21.65 1.67 -8.18
C ASN A 153 20.55 0.60 -8.37
N ALA A 154 19.91 0.61 -9.54
CA ALA A 154 18.75 -0.23 -9.83
C ALA A 154 18.98 -1.73 -9.61
N ALA A 155 20.17 -2.26 -9.93
CA ALA A 155 20.47 -3.68 -9.77
C ALA A 155 20.61 -4.09 -8.29
N VAL A 156 21.17 -3.22 -7.44
CA VAL A 156 21.19 -3.44 -5.98
C VAL A 156 19.77 -3.46 -5.42
N VAL A 157 18.91 -2.51 -5.83
CA VAL A 157 17.52 -2.46 -5.37
C VAL A 157 16.73 -3.67 -5.87
N GLU A 158 16.90 -4.06 -7.14
CA GLU A 158 16.28 -5.28 -7.68
C GLU A 158 16.69 -6.49 -6.85
N TYR A 159 17.98 -6.65 -6.57
CA TYR A 159 18.45 -7.75 -5.74
C TYR A 159 17.89 -7.68 -4.32
N ALA A 160 17.84 -6.50 -3.70
CA ALA A 160 17.24 -6.29 -2.37
C ALA A 160 15.79 -6.79 -2.32
N LEU A 161 15.00 -6.47 -3.34
CA LEU A 161 13.59 -6.85 -3.42
C LEU A 161 13.39 -8.32 -3.80
N MET A 162 14.24 -8.84 -4.69
CA MET A 162 14.06 -10.11 -5.41
C MET A 162 14.98 -11.23 -4.98
N LYS A 163 15.85 -11.02 -4.00
CA LYS A 163 16.76 -12.06 -3.52
C LYS A 163 15.97 -13.34 -3.25
N ASP A 164 16.41 -14.43 -3.86
CA ASP A 164 15.79 -15.74 -3.72
C ASP A 164 14.29 -15.81 -4.02
N TYR A 165 13.78 -14.92 -4.87
CA TYR A 165 12.40 -14.97 -5.35
C TYR A 165 12.17 -16.14 -6.33
N ASP A 166 13.04 -16.27 -7.34
CA ASP A 166 12.98 -17.36 -8.32
C ASP A 166 14.18 -18.32 -8.13
N PRO A 167 13.97 -19.53 -7.58
CA PRO A 167 15.02 -20.53 -7.47
C PRO A 167 15.65 -20.93 -8.81
N LYS A 168 14.94 -20.79 -9.94
CA LYS A 168 15.46 -21.11 -11.27
C LYS A 168 16.48 -20.08 -11.79
N SER A 169 16.47 -18.87 -11.23
CA SER A 169 17.48 -17.84 -11.50
C SER A 169 18.84 -18.14 -10.85
N ALA A 170 18.99 -19.26 -10.15
CA ALA A 170 20.20 -19.61 -9.43
C ALA A 170 21.43 -19.73 -10.33
N ILE A 171 22.53 -19.19 -9.84
CA ILE A 171 23.88 -19.48 -10.27
C ILE A 171 24.44 -20.40 -9.19
N GLY A 172 24.98 -21.56 -9.56
CA GLY A 172 25.50 -22.54 -8.59
C GLY A 172 24.46 -23.07 -7.58
N LYS A 173 24.95 -23.61 -6.45
CA LYS A 173 24.10 -24.13 -5.36
C LYS A 173 23.77 -23.05 -4.34
N ARG A 174 22.48 -22.85 -4.01
CA ARG A 174 22.04 -21.84 -3.03
C ARG A 174 21.86 -22.39 -1.60
N PRO A 175 22.04 -21.56 -0.56
CA PRO A 175 21.64 -21.89 0.81
C PRO A 175 20.12 -22.10 0.93
N ALA A 176 19.68 -22.93 1.89
CA ALA A 176 18.30 -23.39 2.02
C ALA A 176 17.33 -22.41 2.72
N ALA A 177 17.80 -21.32 3.34
CA ALA A 177 16.96 -20.46 4.15
C ALA A 177 16.32 -19.32 3.35
N LEU A 178 15.00 -19.16 3.44
CA LEU A 178 14.23 -18.11 2.77
C LEU A 178 13.37 -17.32 3.75
N ILE A 179 13.91 -16.18 4.20
CA ILE A 179 13.13 -15.01 4.62
C ILE A 179 13.91 -13.78 4.15
N GLN A 180 13.31 -12.96 3.27
CA GLN A 180 13.96 -11.75 2.76
C GLN A 180 13.42 -10.52 3.44
N LYS A 181 14.34 -9.60 3.77
CA LYS A 181 14.06 -8.38 4.50
C LYS A 181 14.70 -7.22 3.78
N ILE A 182 13.94 -6.14 3.61
CA ILE A 182 14.48 -4.84 3.21
C ILE A 182 14.49 -3.90 4.41
N VAL A 183 15.36 -2.90 4.35
CA VAL A 183 15.53 -1.90 5.38
C VAL A 183 15.22 -0.52 4.77
N ILE A 184 14.40 0.26 5.45
CA ILE A 184 13.95 1.58 4.99
C ILE A 184 14.22 2.60 6.11
N PRO A 185 15.19 3.52 5.95
CA PRO A 185 15.29 4.67 6.84
C PRO A 185 14.07 5.58 6.68
N LEU A 186 13.50 6.04 7.78
CA LEU A 186 12.36 6.97 7.79
C LEU A 186 12.82 8.42 7.94
N ASN A 187 13.74 8.63 8.88
CA ASN A 187 14.34 9.93 9.20
C ASN A 187 15.76 9.69 9.74
N GLU A 188 16.42 10.71 10.29
CA GLU A 188 17.80 10.60 10.81
C GLU A 188 17.98 9.55 11.91
N ARG A 189 16.91 9.22 12.65
CA ARG A 189 16.98 8.36 13.85
C ARG A 189 16.29 7.02 13.68
N GLU A 190 15.27 6.96 12.83
CA GLU A 190 14.40 5.81 12.72
C GLU A 190 14.55 5.07 11.40
N THR A 191 14.51 3.74 11.49
CA THR A 191 14.62 2.80 10.38
C THR A 191 13.67 1.64 10.67
N ILE A 192 12.96 1.19 9.64
CA ILE A 192 12.13 -0.01 9.70
C ILE A 192 12.77 -1.14 8.90
N THR A 193 12.44 -2.37 9.31
CA THR A 193 12.75 -3.58 8.55
C THR A 193 11.44 -4.21 8.10
N ALA A 194 11.29 -4.48 6.82
CA ALA A 194 10.09 -5.10 6.26
C ALA A 194 10.43 -6.48 5.69
N ARG A 195 9.70 -7.50 6.13
CA ARG A 195 9.81 -8.87 5.63
C ARG A 195 8.91 -9.03 4.40
N ARG A 196 9.47 -9.55 3.30
CA ARG A 196 8.72 -9.84 2.08
C ARG A 196 7.64 -10.90 2.34
N THR A 197 6.41 -10.61 1.93
CA THR A 197 5.29 -11.56 1.93
C THR A 197 5.00 -12.08 0.53
N SER A 198 5.02 -11.21 -0.48
CA SER A 198 4.82 -11.61 -1.88
C SER A 198 5.43 -10.61 -2.85
N VAL A 199 5.54 -11.04 -4.12
CA VAL A 199 5.94 -10.20 -5.24
C VAL A 199 5.04 -10.55 -6.42
N ASP A 200 4.40 -9.54 -6.98
CA ASP A 200 3.69 -9.63 -8.25
C ASP A 200 4.57 -9.08 -9.37
N MET A 201 4.90 -9.93 -10.33
CA MET A 201 5.80 -9.60 -11.43
C MET A 201 5.03 -8.96 -12.58
N LYS A 202 5.51 -7.81 -13.04
CA LYS A 202 4.94 -7.05 -14.16
C LYS A 202 5.94 -6.98 -15.31
N LYS A 203 5.48 -6.51 -16.47
CA LYS A 203 6.31 -6.43 -17.68
C LYS A 203 7.59 -5.60 -17.48
N ASP A 204 7.48 -4.46 -16.80
CA ASP A 204 8.56 -3.48 -16.65
C ASP A 204 8.97 -3.24 -15.18
N GLY A 205 8.59 -4.15 -14.28
CA GLY A 205 8.81 -3.97 -12.85
C GLY A 205 8.02 -4.97 -12.01
N CYS A 206 7.78 -4.62 -10.75
CA CYS A 206 7.05 -5.47 -9.82
C CYS A 206 6.25 -4.63 -8.82
N THR A 207 5.25 -5.28 -8.21
CA THR A 207 4.72 -4.84 -6.92
C THR A 207 5.25 -5.77 -5.84
N TRP A 208 6.09 -5.25 -4.97
CA TRP A 208 6.61 -5.95 -3.79
C TRP A 208 5.72 -5.68 -2.58
N ARG A 209 5.43 -6.72 -1.81
CA ARG A 209 4.64 -6.63 -0.57
C ARG A 209 5.40 -7.21 0.59
N GLY A 210 5.19 -6.62 1.75
CA GLY A 210 5.79 -7.09 2.98
C GLY A 210 5.04 -6.64 4.21
N GLU A 211 5.60 -7.03 5.36
CA GLU A 211 5.12 -6.65 6.68
C GLU A 211 6.28 -6.07 7.48
N ILE A 212 6.04 -4.95 8.18
CA ILE A 212 7.01 -4.35 9.08
C ILE A 212 7.26 -5.29 10.26
N GLU A 213 8.52 -5.59 10.53
CA GLU A 213 8.91 -6.39 11.69
C GLU A 213 8.56 -5.68 12.99
N GLY A 214 7.95 -6.41 13.92
CA GLY A 214 7.49 -5.86 15.21
C GLY A 214 6.04 -5.38 15.21
N THR A 215 5.53 -4.78 14.12
CA THR A 215 4.14 -4.27 14.07
C THR A 215 3.22 -5.09 13.17
N GLY A 216 3.76 -5.80 12.18
CA GLY A 216 2.98 -6.51 11.18
C GLY A 216 2.14 -5.59 10.29
N GLU A 217 2.47 -4.30 10.21
CA GLU A 217 1.82 -3.36 9.30
C GLU A 217 2.27 -3.63 7.86
N PRO A 218 1.34 -3.57 6.89
CA PRO A 218 1.64 -3.89 5.50
C PRO A 218 2.48 -2.79 4.84
N VAL A 219 3.39 -3.22 3.96
CA VAL A 219 4.20 -2.38 3.09
C VAL A 219 3.93 -2.77 1.65
N MET A 220 3.68 -1.80 0.79
CA MET A 220 3.60 -1.98 -0.65
C MET A 220 4.61 -1.08 -1.35
N LEU A 221 5.43 -1.66 -2.21
CA LEU A 221 6.38 -0.95 -3.06
C LEU A 221 6.11 -1.31 -4.52
N MET A 222 6.13 -0.31 -5.40
CA MET A 222 6.16 -0.50 -6.84
C MET A 222 7.53 -0.12 -7.34
N TRP A 223 8.25 -1.05 -7.95
CA TRP A 223 9.60 -0.84 -8.47
C TRP A 223 9.63 -1.13 -9.96
N TRP A 224 10.28 -0.26 -10.73
CA TRP A 224 10.43 -0.40 -12.18
C TRP A 224 11.88 -0.62 -12.58
N LYS A 225 12.11 -1.31 -13.70
CA LYS A 225 13.45 -1.70 -14.19
C LYS A 225 14.44 -0.54 -14.35
N GLY A 226 13.95 0.69 -14.47
CA GLY A 226 14.78 1.91 -14.52
C GLY A 226 15.31 2.38 -13.16
N GLY A 227 15.05 1.66 -12.07
CA GLY A 227 15.49 2.01 -10.72
C GLY A 227 14.55 2.95 -9.96
N ARG A 228 13.58 3.56 -10.65
CA ARG A 228 12.47 4.28 -10.00
C ARG A 228 11.67 3.31 -9.13
N PHE A 229 11.32 3.73 -7.94
CA PHE A 229 10.26 3.09 -7.17
C PHE A 229 9.50 4.08 -6.32
N ASN A 230 8.28 3.68 -5.99
CA ASN A 230 7.45 4.36 -5.02
C ASN A 230 6.93 3.33 -4.02
N GLY A 231 6.42 3.81 -2.90
CA GLY A 231 5.94 2.92 -1.85
C GLY A 231 5.01 3.61 -0.88
N MET A 232 4.23 2.80 -0.18
CA MET A 232 3.38 3.26 0.89
C MET A 232 3.31 2.23 2.01
N PHE A 233 3.25 2.72 3.24
CA PHE A 233 2.97 1.93 4.42
C PHE A 233 2.42 2.79 5.54
N THR A 234 1.83 2.13 6.53
CA THR A 234 1.53 2.74 7.82
C THR A 234 2.55 2.27 8.82
N TYR A 235 2.94 3.14 9.74
CA TYR A 235 3.82 2.76 10.83
C TYR A 235 3.52 3.61 12.06
N ARG A 236 3.15 2.95 13.16
CA ARG A 236 2.85 3.58 14.46
C ARG A 236 1.81 4.71 14.38
N GLY A 237 0.79 4.53 13.54
CA GLY A 237 -0.30 5.50 13.38
C GLY A 237 -0.02 6.64 12.39
N HIS A 238 1.16 6.69 11.78
CA HIS A 238 1.48 7.63 10.71
C HIS A 238 1.45 6.93 9.35
N MET A 239 1.21 7.70 8.29
CA MET A 239 1.28 7.21 6.92
C MET A 239 2.60 7.65 6.30
N TYR A 240 3.28 6.74 5.59
CA TYR A 240 4.54 7.02 4.93
C TYR A 240 4.41 6.78 3.43
N SER A 241 4.89 7.74 2.64
CA SER A 241 5.06 7.59 1.19
C SER A 241 6.53 7.66 0.82
N LEU A 242 6.98 6.69 0.01
CA LEU A 242 8.26 6.75 -0.68
C LEU A 242 8.01 7.32 -2.07
N LYS A 243 8.56 8.50 -2.36
CA LYS A 243 8.35 9.21 -3.62
C LYS A 243 9.67 9.37 -4.35
N ASN A 244 9.73 8.92 -5.61
CA ASN A 244 10.86 9.25 -6.47
C ASN A 244 10.85 10.75 -6.81
N MET A 245 12.00 11.40 -6.66
CA MET A 245 12.21 12.81 -7.01
C MET A 245 13.15 12.95 -8.22
N GLY A 246 13.24 11.92 -9.06
CA GLY A 246 14.09 11.88 -10.23
C GLY A 246 15.47 11.28 -9.94
N GLY A 247 15.96 10.46 -10.89
CA GLY A 247 17.20 9.72 -10.73
C GLY A 247 17.18 8.82 -9.48
N GLU A 248 18.29 8.82 -8.76
CA GLU A 248 18.47 8.05 -7.52
C GLU A 248 17.98 8.83 -6.27
N VAL A 249 17.26 9.94 -6.42
CA VAL A 249 16.78 10.76 -5.28
C VAL A 249 15.33 10.39 -4.93
N HIS A 250 15.07 10.17 -3.64
CA HIS A 250 13.73 9.88 -3.13
C HIS A 250 13.43 10.71 -1.88
N ALA A 251 12.14 10.98 -1.65
CA ALA A 251 11.62 11.49 -0.39
C ALA A 251 10.88 10.38 0.36
N VAL A 252 11.11 10.32 1.66
CA VAL A 252 10.24 9.64 2.62
C VAL A 252 9.36 10.71 3.25
N VAL A 253 8.09 10.72 2.88
CA VAL A 253 7.10 11.68 3.38
C VAL A 253 6.31 11.04 4.49
N GLU A 254 6.36 11.64 5.68
CA GLU A 254 5.54 11.27 6.83
C GLU A 254 4.29 12.16 6.85
N THR A 255 3.13 11.54 6.97
CA THR A 255 1.83 12.19 6.90
C THR A 255 1.00 11.86 8.14
N ASP A 256 0.38 12.90 8.71
CA ASP A 256 -0.59 12.80 9.79
C ASP A 256 -1.96 12.44 9.23
N PRO A 257 -2.50 11.22 9.48
CA PRO A 257 -3.83 10.86 9.01
C PRO A 257 -4.94 11.75 9.59
N GLY A 258 -4.72 12.39 10.74
CA GLY A 258 -5.66 13.33 11.34
C GLY A 258 -5.81 14.64 10.55
N LYS A 259 -4.78 15.02 9.79
CA LYS A 259 -4.74 16.27 9.00
C LYS A 259 -5.06 16.09 7.52
N MET A 260 -5.29 14.85 7.08
CA MET A 260 -5.84 14.58 5.74
C MET A 260 -7.16 15.33 5.54
N PRO A 261 -7.51 15.67 4.28
CA PRO A 261 -8.83 16.18 3.94
C PRO A 261 -9.96 15.33 4.56
N PRO A 262 -11.15 15.92 4.79
CA PRO A 262 -12.32 15.17 5.22
C PRO A 262 -12.62 13.98 4.28
N ASP A 263 -13.22 12.92 4.81
CA ASP A 263 -13.47 11.69 4.02
C ASP A 263 -14.36 11.96 2.79
N HIS A 264 -15.29 12.92 2.87
CA HIS A 264 -16.15 13.38 1.76
C HIS A 264 -15.89 14.85 1.39
N GLY A 265 -16.28 15.24 0.17
CA GLY A 265 -16.35 16.65 -0.25
C GLY A 265 -17.33 17.47 0.58
N SER A 266 -17.12 18.79 0.64
CA SER A 266 -18.06 19.73 1.26
C SER A 266 -19.33 19.92 0.42
N MET A 267 -20.42 20.24 1.12
CA MET A 267 -21.69 20.66 0.51
C MET A 267 -21.60 22.12 0.05
N PRO A 268 -22.01 22.47 -1.18
CA PRO A 268 -22.21 23.86 -1.56
C PRO A 268 -23.37 24.48 -0.74
N ALA A 269 -23.10 25.59 -0.06
CA ALA A 269 -24.08 26.54 0.50
C ALA A 269 -25.00 26.10 1.67
N GLN A 270 -24.69 25.05 2.44
CA GLN A 270 -25.23 24.90 3.81
C GLN A 270 -24.10 24.98 4.84
N PRO A 271 -24.31 25.63 6.00
CA PRO A 271 -23.35 25.54 7.09
C PRO A 271 -23.15 24.06 7.38
N GLN A 272 -21.89 23.60 7.36
CA GLN A 272 -21.55 22.23 7.73
C GLN A 272 -22.28 21.91 9.03
N SER A 273 -23.10 20.86 9.01
CA SER A 273 -23.74 20.36 10.22
C SER A 273 -22.66 20.19 11.30
N ALA A 274 -22.98 20.59 12.54
CA ALA A 274 -22.07 20.37 13.66
C ALA A 274 -21.84 18.87 13.94
N ASP A 275 -22.79 18.00 13.55
CA ASP A 275 -22.65 16.55 13.56
C ASP A 275 -22.53 16.01 12.12
N VAL A 276 -21.41 15.33 11.85
CA VAL A 276 -21.10 14.71 10.56
C VAL A 276 -22.18 13.70 10.13
N LYS A 277 -22.93 13.10 11.07
CA LYS A 277 -24.04 12.18 10.77
C LYS A 277 -25.21 12.81 10.05
N ASP A 278 -25.42 14.12 10.24
CA ASP A 278 -26.52 14.84 9.60
C ASP A 278 -26.14 15.37 8.21
N ASP A 279 -24.88 15.19 7.79
CA ASP A 279 -24.44 15.51 6.43
C ASP A 279 -25.03 14.49 5.44
N PRO A 280 -25.83 14.93 4.46
CA PRO A 280 -26.47 14.01 3.53
C PRO A 280 -25.48 13.22 2.65
N LEU A 281 -24.28 13.74 2.35
CA LEU A 281 -23.23 13.02 1.64
C LEU A 281 -22.63 11.92 2.49
N VAL A 282 -22.53 12.14 3.80
CA VAL A 282 -22.12 11.11 4.76
C VAL A 282 -23.20 10.03 4.86
N ALA A 283 -24.45 10.44 5.04
CA ALA A 283 -25.56 9.54 5.33
C ALA A 283 -26.05 8.76 4.10
N ARG A 284 -25.75 9.20 2.88
CA ARG A 284 -26.20 8.52 1.64
C ARG A 284 -25.11 8.23 0.62
N GLY A 285 -23.92 8.83 0.71
CA GLY A 285 -22.79 8.53 -0.17
C GLY A 285 -23.03 8.82 -1.65
N GLU A 286 -23.97 9.71 -2.00
CA GLU A 286 -24.32 10.01 -3.40
C GLU A 286 -24.35 11.52 -3.66
N GLY A 287 -23.52 12.01 -4.58
CA GLY A 287 -23.56 13.42 -5.01
C GLY A 287 -24.89 13.81 -5.67
N ALA A 288 -25.61 12.87 -6.30
CA ALA A 288 -26.77 13.18 -7.13
C ALA A 288 -27.92 13.85 -6.36
N MET A 289 -28.01 13.61 -5.06
CA MET A 289 -29.02 14.23 -4.20
C MET A 289 -28.90 15.76 -4.09
N MET A 290 -27.71 16.31 -4.37
CA MET A 290 -27.47 17.74 -4.38
C MET A 290 -27.81 18.41 -5.71
N ARG A 291 -28.10 17.64 -6.76
CA ARG A 291 -28.51 18.23 -8.03
C ARG A 291 -29.89 18.88 -7.87
N PRO A 292 -30.11 20.09 -8.42
CA PRO A 292 -31.45 20.60 -8.63
C PRO A 292 -32.26 19.54 -9.39
N ARG A 293 -33.51 19.27 -8.97
CA ARG A 293 -34.41 18.34 -9.67
C ARG A 293 -34.76 18.90 -11.05
N ASP A 294 -33.90 18.70 -12.04
CA ASP A 294 -34.20 19.04 -13.42
C ASP A 294 -34.91 17.85 -14.09
N ARG A 295 -36.22 18.01 -14.29
CA ARG A 295 -37.08 17.01 -14.93
C ARG A 295 -36.90 16.93 -16.45
N SER A 296 -35.96 17.66 -17.04
CA SER A 296 -36.08 17.96 -18.47
C SER A 296 -35.15 17.24 -19.45
N ASN A 297 -34.03 16.60 -19.11
CA ASN A 297 -33.18 16.00 -20.17
C ASN A 297 -32.29 14.79 -19.84
N LEU A 298 -32.37 14.20 -18.64
CA LEU A 298 -31.86 12.85 -18.42
C LEU A 298 -33.07 11.90 -18.35
N LYS A 299 -33.04 10.78 -19.09
CA LYS A 299 -34.00 9.69 -18.88
C LYS A 299 -33.66 9.00 -17.57
N ASP A 300 -33.83 9.70 -16.45
CA ASP A 300 -33.63 9.21 -15.10
C ASP A 300 -34.73 8.19 -14.79
N ARG A 301 -34.49 6.94 -15.18
CA ARG A 301 -35.39 5.83 -14.86
C ARG A 301 -35.39 5.51 -13.35
N GLN A 302 -34.39 5.95 -12.59
CA GLN A 302 -34.22 5.60 -11.18
C GLN A 302 -34.88 6.56 -10.18
N ASP A 303 -35.28 7.76 -10.59
CA ASP A 303 -36.13 8.64 -9.77
C ASP A 303 -37.54 8.05 -9.53
N SER A 304 -37.90 7.04 -10.32
CA SER A 304 -39.18 6.34 -10.24
C SER A 304 -39.35 5.46 -8.99
N ILE A 305 -38.31 5.30 -8.16
CA ILE A 305 -38.36 4.47 -6.92
C ILE A 305 -38.11 5.32 -5.66
N GLY A 306 -38.05 6.65 -5.77
CA GLY A 306 -37.81 7.55 -4.63
C GLY A 306 -38.78 8.72 -4.52
N GLY A 307 -40.00 8.57 -5.06
CA GLY A 307 -41.02 9.60 -5.05
C GLY A 307 -41.89 9.59 -3.79
N VAL A 308 -41.35 10.01 -2.64
CA VAL A 308 -42.18 10.58 -1.57
C VAL A 308 -41.66 11.96 -1.23
N THR A 309 -42.55 12.94 -1.37
CA THR A 309 -42.40 14.33 -0.95
C THR A 309 -41.77 14.41 0.43
N LEU A 310 -40.66 15.15 0.58
CA LEU A 310 -39.95 15.33 1.85
C LEU A 310 -40.90 15.92 2.91
N PRO A 311 -41.27 15.20 3.98
CA PRO A 311 -41.71 15.84 5.19
C PRO A 311 -40.47 16.39 5.89
N LYS A 312 -40.68 17.46 6.66
CA LYS A 312 -39.75 17.98 7.67
C LYS A 312 -39.19 16.81 8.49
N LEU A 313 -37.90 16.87 8.85
CA LEU A 313 -37.15 15.88 9.61
C LEU A 313 -37.81 15.58 10.98
N GLU A 314 -38.92 14.85 10.99
CA GLU A 314 -39.37 14.07 12.13
C GLU A 314 -38.73 12.69 11.95
N ALA A 315 -38.08 12.19 13.01
CA ALA A 315 -37.40 10.90 13.01
C ALA A 315 -38.38 9.82 12.52
N ALA A 316 -38.20 9.37 11.28
CA ALA A 316 -38.90 8.20 10.79
C ALA A 316 -38.55 7.02 11.72
N PRO A 317 -39.53 6.21 12.15
CA PRO A 317 -39.23 5.03 12.95
C PRO A 317 -38.25 4.14 12.17
N ASP A 318 -37.24 3.61 12.87
CA ASP A 318 -36.24 2.72 12.28
C ASP A 318 -36.97 1.64 11.45
N PRO A 319 -36.61 1.45 10.17
CA PRO A 319 -37.20 0.40 9.37
C PRO A 319 -37.02 -0.93 10.10
N ALA A 320 -38.10 -1.71 10.21
CA ALA A 320 -38.05 -3.02 10.85
C ALA A 320 -36.84 -3.81 10.31
N PRO A 321 -36.03 -4.46 11.17
CA PRO A 321 -34.77 -5.05 10.77
C PRO A 321 -35.03 -6.04 9.64
N THR A 322 -34.54 -5.71 8.44
CA THR A 322 -34.63 -6.61 7.29
C THR A 322 -33.82 -7.84 7.65
N LYS A 323 -34.45 -9.02 7.66
CA LYS A 323 -33.73 -10.27 7.98
C LYS A 323 -32.76 -10.60 6.84
N ILE A 324 -31.52 -10.14 6.96
CA ILE A 324 -30.47 -10.37 5.96
C ILE A 324 -30.08 -11.84 5.98
N GLN A 325 -30.30 -12.52 4.86
CA GLN A 325 -29.85 -13.90 4.70
C GLN A 325 -28.34 -13.93 4.38
N PRO A 326 -27.56 -14.79 5.05
CA PRO A 326 -26.15 -14.98 4.72
C PRO A 326 -26.01 -15.50 3.29
N LEU A 327 -25.01 -15.00 2.56
CA LEU A 327 -24.65 -15.56 1.26
C LEU A 327 -24.06 -16.97 1.46
N PRO A 328 -24.66 -18.04 0.88
CA PRO A 328 -24.13 -19.39 1.05
C PRO A 328 -22.67 -19.49 0.58
N ALA A 329 -21.82 -20.16 1.36
CA ALA A 329 -20.39 -20.24 1.09
C ALA A 329 -20.05 -20.78 -0.31
N ALA A 330 -20.82 -21.75 -0.81
CA ALA A 330 -20.65 -22.27 -2.17
C ALA A 330 -20.93 -21.20 -3.23
N LYS A 331 -22.01 -20.41 -3.07
CA LYS A 331 -22.35 -19.31 -3.97
C LYS A 331 -21.30 -18.20 -3.94
N ARG A 332 -20.84 -17.81 -2.74
CA ARG A 332 -19.74 -16.85 -2.56
C ARG A 332 -18.48 -17.29 -3.31
N ARG A 333 -18.04 -18.54 -3.12
CA ARG A 333 -16.88 -19.10 -3.82
C ARG A 333 -17.05 -19.12 -5.34
N ALA A 334 -18.23 -19.50 -5.82
CA ALA A 334 -18.51 -19.51 -7.26
C ALA A 334 -18.45 -18.11 -7.87
N MET A 335 -18.96 -17.09 -7.17
CA MET A 335 -18.89 -15.70 -7.61
C MET A 335 -17.45 -15.16 -7.54
N ALA A 336 -16.72 -15.46 -6.46
CA ALA A 336 -15.32 -15.03 -6.28
C ALA A 336 -14.36 -15.67 -7.29
N ALA A 337 -14.74 -16.79 -7.92
CA ALA A 337 -13.97 -17.43 -8.97
C ALA A 337 -14.10 -16.73 -10.34
N LYS A 338 -15.12 -15.88 -10.54
CA LYS A 338 -15.32 -15.13 -11.78
C LYS A 338 -14.21 -14.10 -11.95
N LYS A 339 -13.57 -14.10 -13.12
CA LYS A 339 -12.61 -13.05 -13.49
C LYS A 339 -13.34 -11.85 -14.02
N VAL A 340 -13.25 -10.72 -13.33
CA VAL A 340 -13.89 -9.46 -13.71
C VAL A 340 -12.84 -8.37 -13.74
N THR A 341 -12.85 -7.56 -14.79
CA THR A 341 -11.97 -6.39 -14.91
C THR A 341 -12.83 -5.16 -15.13
N ILE A 342 -12.78 -4.22 -14.20
CA ILE A 342 -13.40 -2.90 -14.33
C ILE A 342 -12.34 -1.98 -14.93
N ASP A 343 -12.64 -1.41 -16.09
CA ASP A 343 -11.71 -0.54 -16.80
C ASP A 343 -11.88 0.92 -16.35
N LEU A 344 -10.78 1.53 -15.91
CA LEU A 344 -10.74 2.88 -15.38
C LEU A 344 -10.03 3.81 -16.37
N MET A 345 -10.68 4.92 -16.69
CA MET A 345 -10.00 6.09 -17.25
C MET A 345 -9.76 7.11 -16.14
N VAL A 346 -8.56 7.70 -16.12
CA VAL A 346 -8.20 8.74 -15.15
C VAL A 346 -7.89 10.05 -15.86
N LEU A 347 -8.65 11.09 -15.54
CA LEU A 347 -8.35 12.46 -15.92
C LEU A 347 -7.64 13.15 -14.75
N TYR A 348 -6.82 14.16 -15.05
CA TYR A 348 -6.15 14.94 -14.01
C TYR A 348 -5.87 16.37 -14.48
N THR A 349 -5.80 17.31 -13.54
CA THR A 349 -5.61 18.74 -13.82
C THR A 349 -4.13 19.15 -13.82
N SER A 350 -3.84 20.34 -14.35
CA SER A 350 -2.48 20.92 -14.35
C SER A 350 -1.92 21.14 -12.94
N LYS A 351 -2.76 21.47 -11.96
CA LYS A 351 -2.34 21.61 -10.55
C LYS A 351 -1.85 20.29 -9.99
N VAL A 352 -2.52 19.18 -10.31
CA VAL A 352 -2.05 17.83 -9.93
C VAL A 352 -0.73 17.50 -10.61
N VAL A 353 -0.58 17.75 -11.92
CA VAL A 353 0.68 17.49 -12.66
C VAL A 353 1.87 18.19 -11.99
N SER A 354 1.69 19.41 -11.48
CA SER A 354 2.77 20.17 -10.83
C SER A 354 3.36 19.51 -9.57
N LYS A 355 2.67 18.50 -9.00
CA LYS A 355 3.06 17.83 -7.75
C LYS A 355 3.82 16.52 -7.95
N TYR A 356 3.89 16.01 -9.17
CA TYR A 356 4.45 14.70 -9.48
C TYR A 356 5.37 14.77 -10.71
N LEU A 357 6.40 13.92 -10.75
CA LEU A 357 7.31 13.85 -11.90
C LEU A 357 6.76 12.99 -13.02
N ASP A 358 6.17 11.85 -12.64
CA ASP A 358 5.53 10.91 -13.53
C ASP A 358 4.20 10.53 -12.88
N LEU A 359 3.16 11.32 -13.10
CA LEU A 359 1.87 11.17 -12.43
C LEU A 359 1.29 9.76 -12.58
N ASP A 360 1.48 9.16 -13.76
CA ASP A 360 1.02 7.80 -14.05
C ASP A 360 1.66 6.78 -13.10
N LYS A 361 2.98 6.89 -12.86
CA LYS A 361 3.70 5.96 -11.95
C LYS A 361 3.63 6.36 -10.48
N ASP A 362 3.63 7.66 -10.20
CA ASP A 362 3.80 8.22 -8.86
C ASP A 362 2.48 8.35 -8.10
N LEU A 363 1.35 8.31 -8.82
CA LEU A 363 0.03 8.39 -8.22
C LEU A 363 -0.94 7.34 -8.76
N ILE A 364 -1.16 7.33 -10.08
CA ILE A 364 -2.27 6.58 -10.68
C ILE A 364 -2.04 5.07 -10.55
N ALA A 365 -0.86 4.60 -10.92
CA ALA A 365 -0.50 3.19 -10.83
C ALA A 365 -0.54 2.66 -9.39
N ILE A 366 -0.09 3.46 -8.42
CA ILE A 366 -0.14 3.12 -6.99
C ILE A 366 -1.59 3.00 -6.53
N SER A 367 -2.44 3.97 -6.88
CA SER A 367 -3.85 4.00 -6.47
C SER A 367 -4.62 2.79 -7.04
N VAL A 368 -4.37 2.44 -8.32
CA VAL A 368 -4.95 1.25 -8.95
C VAL A 368 -4.43 -0.03 -8.29
N GLU A 369 -3.15 -0.10 -7.96
CA GLU A 369 -2.57 -1.26 -7.27
C GLU A 369 -3.15 -1.44 -5.87
N GLN A 370 -3.38 -0.35 -5.12
CA GLN A 370 -4.02 -0.41 -3.82
C GLN A 370 -5.49 -0.85 -3.89
N ALA A 371 -6.23 -0.42 -4.92
CA ALA A 371 -7.58 -0.91 -5.17
C ALA A 371 -7.57 -2.42 -5.44
N ASN A 372 -6.63 -2.91 -6.24
CA ASN A 372 -6.48 -4.34 -6.51
C ASN A 372 -6.03 -5.14 -5.28
N GLU A 373 -5.19 -4.53 -4.45
CA GLU A 373 -4.76 -5.11 -3.19
C GLU A 373 -5.93 -5.25 -2.23
N SER A 374 -6.80 -4.25 -2.16
CA SER A 374 -7.95 -4.32 -1.28
C SER A 374 -8.95 -5.39 -1.69
N PHE A 375 -9.16 -5.60 -3.00
CA PHE A 375 -9.91 -6.74 -3.50
C PHE A 375 -9.25 -8.07 -3.07
N THR A 376 -7.93 -8.19 -3.24
CA THR A 376 -7.20 -9.40 -2.88
C THR A 376 -7.31 -9.73 -1.38
N ASN A 377 -7.05 -8.74 -0.53
CA ASN A 377 -7.17 -8.85 0.93
C ASN A 377 -8.58 -9.22 1.39
N SER A 378 -9.58 -8.92 0.56
CA SER A 378 -11.00 -9.15 0.86
C SER A 378 -11.55 -10.47 0.30
N GLY A 379 -10.68 -11.34 -0.24
CA GLY A 379 -11.09 -12.59 -0.88
C GLY A 379 -11.69 -12.40 -2.28
N LEU A 380 -11.43 -11.27 -2.92
CA LEU A 380 -11.97 -10.85 -4.23
C LEU A 380 -10.89 -10.78 -5.31
N GLY A 381 -9.75 -11.44 -5.15
CA GLY A 381 -8.58 -11.29 -6.05
C GLY A 381 -8.75 -11.75 -7.52
N LYS A 382 -9.96 -12.13 -7.95
CA LYS A 382 -10.31 -12.32 -9.37
C LYS A 382 -11.03 -11.11 -9.98
N ILE A 383 -11.40 -10.14 -9.15
CA ILE A 383 -11.92 -8.83 -9.54
C ILE A 383 -10.75 -7.85 -9.47
N ARG A 384 -10.59 -7.04 -10.51
CA ARG A 384 -9.53 -6.03 -10.57
C ARG A 384 -9.99 -4.77 -11.27
N LEU A 385 -9.39 -3.67 -10.88
CA LEU A 385 -9.38 -2.39 -11.58
C LEU A 385 -8.20 -2.36 -12.55
N ARG A 386 -8.43 -1.92 -13.78
CA ARG A 386 -7.38 -1.76 -14.79
C ARG A 386 -7.41 -0.35 -15.36
N LEU A 387 -6.30 0.36 -15.27
CA LEU A 387 -6.13 1.61 -16.00
C LEU A 387 -6.10 1.32 -17.50
N VAL A 388 -7.01 1.93 -18.26
CA VAL A 388 -7.04 1.83 -19.73
C VAL A 388 -6.62 3.12 -20.43
N HIS A 389 -6.75 4.26 -19.74
CA HIS A 389 -6.32 5.55 -20.25
C HIS A 389 -6.07 6.52 -19.11
N SER A 390 -5.08 7.39 -19.26
CA SER A 390 -4.84 8.52 -18.39
C SER A 390 -4.57 9.77 -19.23
N GLN A 391 -5.12 10.92 -18.84
CA GLN A 391 -5.00 12.14 -19.64
C GLN A 391 -5.10 13.43 -18.82
N LEU A 392 -4.19 14.37 -19.11
CA LEU A 392 -4.30 15.75 -18.68
C LEU A 392 -5.52 16.42 -19.31
N ILE A 393 -6.35 17.04 -18.49
CA ILE A 393 -7.45 17.89 -18.94
C ILE A 393 -7.16 19.34 -18.55
N ASP A 394 -7.37 20.26 -19.49
CA ASP A 394 -7.22 21.70 -19.28
C ASP A 394 -8.43 22.24 -18.51
N TYR A 395 -8.52 21.86 -17.25
CA TYR A 395 -9.61 22.21 -16.34
C TYR A 395 -9.08 23.05 -15.19
N ASP A 396 -9.68 24.23 -15.01
CA ASP A 396 -9.44 25.06 -13.84
C ASP A 396 -10.39 24.66 -12.71
N GLU A 397 -9.78 24.08 -11.67
CA GLU A 397 -10.45 23.69 -10.44
C GLU A 397 -10.58 24.84 -9.42
N SER A 398 -10.21 26.09 -9.77
CA SER A 398 -10.35 27.25 -8.86
C SER A 398 -11.80 27.66 -8.59
N ASP A 399 -12.69 27.38 -9.54
CA ASP A 399 -14.09 27.76 -9.49
C ASP A 399 -14.95 26.55 -9.09
N GLY A 400 -14.91 26.19 -7.80
CA GLY A 400 -15.78 25.15 -7.25
C GLY A 400 -15.11 24.29 -6.19
N GLU A 401 -15.79 23.18 -5.92
CA GLU A 401 -15.41 22.12 -4.99
C GLU A 401 -15.74 20.78 -5.67
N HIS A 402 -15.43 19.64 -5.04
CA HIS A 402 -15.70 18.30 -5.57
C HIS A 402 -17.06 18.12 -6.27
N PHE A 403 -18.16 18.61 -5.69
CA PHE A 403 -19.48 18.55 -6.34
C PHE A 403 -19.49 19.22 -7.72
N ASN A 404 -18.98 20.45 -7.79
CA ASN A 404 -18.91 21.23 -9.02
C ASN A 404 -18.01 20.55 -10.04
N HIS A 405 -16.83 20.08 -9.63
CA HIS A 405 -15.89 19.37 -10.50
C HIS A 405 -16.50 18.09 -11.08
N LEU A 406 -17.18 17.30 -10.24
CA LEU A 406 -17.83 16.07 -10.64
C LEU A 406 -18.95 16.32 -11.66
N TYR A 407 -19.86 17.24 -11.37
CA TYR A 407 -21.02 17.45 -12.24
C TYR A 407 -20.70 18.20 -13.52
N ARG A 408 -19.70 19.10 -13.52
CA ARG A 408 -19.13 19.63 -14.78
C ARG A 408 -18.60 18.51 -15.68
N MET A 409 -17.95 17.50 -15.10
CA MET A 409 -17.51 16.33 -15.84
C MET A 409 -18.67 15.47 -16.33
N VAL A 410 -19.65 15.16 -15.47
CA VAL A 410 -20.83 14.33 -15.83
C VAL A 410 -21.65 14.98 -16.94
N ASP A 411 -21.85 16.28 -16.86
CA ASP A 411 -22.68 17.08 -17.79
C ASP A 411 -21.91 17.50 -19.05
N GLY A 412 -20.61 17.20 -19.11
CA GLY A 412 -19.77 17.52 -20.27
C GLY A 412 -19.58 19.02 -20.44
N GLU A 413 -19.50 19.77 -19.36
CA GLU A 413 -19.30 21.21 -19.39
C GLU A 413 -17.85 21.58 -19.73
N GLY A 414 -17.68 22.69 -20.46
CA GLY A 414 -16.36 23.25 -20.76
C GLY A 414 -15.39 22.21 -21.36
N PRO A 415 -14.23 21.94 -20.71
CA PRO A 415 -13.25 20.95 -21.16
C PRO A 415 -13.79 19.50 -21.26
N PHE A 416 -14.92 19.18 -20.62
CA PHE A 416 -15.48 17.84 -20.57
C PHE A 416 -16.46 17.50 -21.70
N LYS A 417 -16.74 18.42 -22.65
CA LYS A 417 -17.70 18.20 -23.77
C LYS A 417 -17.52 16.88 -24.53
N GLY A 418 -16.29 16.37 -24.62
CA GLY A 418 -15.97 15.12 -25.32
C GLY A 418 -15.88 13.88 -24.42
N ILE A 419 -16.17 13.97 -23.13
CA ILE A 419 -15.72 12.95 -22.17
C ILE A 419 -16.39 11.59 -22.37
N ARG A 420 -17.70 11.56 -22.70
CA ARG A 420 -18.43 10.31 -22.98
C ARG A 420 -17.90 9.63 -24.24
N LYS A 421 -17.57 10.40 -25.27
CA LYS A 421 -16.94 9.88 -26.49
C LYS A 421 -15.57 9.28 -26.18
N LEU A 422 -14.73 10.01 -25.43
CA LEU A 422 -13.40 9.55 -25.03
C LEU A 422 -13.49 8.27 -24.19
N ARG A 423 -14.39 8.22 -23.21
CA ARG A 423 -14.64 7.02 -22.38
C ARG A 423 -14.95 5.80 -23.24
N ASN A 424 -15.85 5.95 -24.22
CA ASN A 424 -16.21 4.85 -25.13
C ASN A 424 -15.03 4.45 -26.04
N GLU A 425 -14.29 5.41 -26.58
CA GLU A 425 -13.10 5.16 -27.41
C GLU A 425 -12.00 4.40 -26.65
N LYS A 426 -11.83 4.72 -25.37
CA LYS A 426 -10.82 4.08 -24.50
C LYS A 426 -11.34 2.85 -23.77
N HIS A 427 -12.59 2.44 -24.03
CA HIS A 427 -13.24 1.29 -23.40
C HIS A 427 -13.24 1.35 -21.86
N ALA A 428 -13.48 2.52 -21.27
CA ALA A 428 -13.52 2.71 -19.83
C ALA A 428 -14.93 2.51 -19.23
N ASP A 429 -15.04 1.69 -18.18
CA ASP A 429 -16.26 1.50 -17.39
C ASP A 429 -16.54 2.69 -16.48
N VAL A 430 -15.49 3.21 -15.86
CA VAL A 430 -15.57 4.31 -14.89
C VAL A 430 -14.58 5.39 -15.28
N VAL A 431 -14.94 6.64 -15.03
CA VAL A 431 -14.07 7.80 -15.23
C VAL A 431 -13.79 8.46 -13.88
N ALA A 432 -12.52 8.57 -13.52
CA ALA A 432 -12.09 9.31 -12.34
C ALA A 432 -11.44 10.63 -12.75
N LEU A 433 -11.77 11.73 -12.09
CA LEU A 433 -11.06 13.00 -12.17
C LEU A 433 -10.22 13.19 -10.89
N ILE A 434 -8.92 13.42 -11.04
CA ILE A 434 -8.03 13.75 -9.93
C ILE A 434 -7.77 15.25 -9.92
N VAL A 435 -8.03 15.90 -8.78
CA VAL A 435 -7.90 17.35 -8.55
C VAL A 435 -6.98 17.66 -7.37
N ASP A 436 -6.54 18.92 -7.27
CA ASP A 436 -5.92 19.50 -6.07
C ASP A 436 -6.90 20.40 -5.30
N ASP A 437 -8.06 19.83 -4.98
CA ASP A 437 -9.06 20.41 -4.10
C ASP A 437 -9.08 19.66 -2.76
N ALA A 438 -8.72 20.34 -1.66
CA ALA A 438 -8.65 19.74 -0.33
C ALA A 438 -9.98 19.85 0.46
N SER A 439 -11.08 20.23 -0.19
CA SER A 439 -12.42 20.30 0.40
C SER A 439 -12.95 18.94 0.87
N GLY A 440 -12.42 17.84 0.30
CA GLY A 440 -12.65 16.48 0.75
C GLY A 440 -11.72 15.49 0.05
N CYS A 441 -11.84 14.20 0.37
CA CYS A 441 -11.00 13.17 -0.24
C CYS A 441 -11.58 12.62 -1.54
N GLY A 442 -12.90 12.60 -1.69
CA GLY A 442 -13.54 12.16 -2.93
C GLY A 442 -15.04 12.41 -2.94
N LEU A 443 -15.63 12.20 -4.11
CA LEU A 443 -17.06 12.17 -4.30
C LEU A 443 -17.41 11.30 -5.51
N SER A 444 -18.36 10.40 -5.31
CA SER A 444 -18.98 9.58 -6.35
C SER A 444 -20.34 10.16 -6.72
N THR A 445 -20.76 9.96 -7.97
CA THR A 445 -22.09 10.39 -8.43
C THR A 445 -23.18 9.77 -7.58
N ARG A 446 -23.16 8.43 -7.42
CA ARG A 446 -24.22 7.65 -6.78
C ARG A 446 -23.71 6.32 -6.21
N VAL A 447 -24.48 5.77 -5.26
CA VAL A 447 -24.36 4.38 -4.84
C VAL A 447 -25.12 3.48 -5.82
N GLY A 448 -24.40 2.60 -6.51
CA GLY A 448 -24.97 1.70 -7.50
C GLY A 448 -25.29 2.38 -8.83
N ALA A 449 -24.48 3.37 -9.22
CA ALA A 449 -24.65 4.16 -10.44
C ALA A 449 -24.84 3.29 -11.70
N ASP A 450 -25.60 3.80 -12.66
CA ASP A 450 -25.71 3.22 -14.01
C ASP A 450 -24.57 3.73 -14.92
N ALA A 451 -24.48 3.15 -16.12
CA ALA A 451 -23.41 3.45 -17.07
C ALA A 451 -23.27 4.95 -17.36
N ASP A 452 -24.38 5.70 -17.45
CA ASP A 452 -24.36 7.14 -17.77
C ASP A 452 -23.85 8.03 -16.64
N GLU A 453 -23.71 7.50 -15.43
CA GLU A 453 -23.29 8.24 -14.24
C GLU A 453 -22.03 7.65 -13.60
N ALA A 454 -21.30 6.76 -14.27
CA ALA A 454 -20.11 6.11 -13.72
C ALA A 454 -18.86 7.05 -13.67
N PHE A 455 -18.96 8.10 -12.87
CA PHE A 455 -17.96 9.16 -12.72
C PHE A 455 -17.63 9.39 -11.24
N VAL A 456 -16.37 9.68 -10.95
CA VAL A 456 -15.89 10.00 -9.60
C VAL A 456 -14.88 11.14 -9.64
N VAL A 457 -14.76 11.89 -8.55
CA VAL A 457 -13.70 12.89 -8.35
C VAL A 457 -12.94 12.57 -7.06
N VAL A 458 -11.62 12.76 -7.05
CA VAL A 458 -10.75 12.42 -5.93
C VAL A 458 -9.65 13.48 -5.76
N HIS A 459 -9.37 13.86 -4.51
CA HIS A 459 -8.21 14.69 -4.19
C HIS A 459 -6.91 13.88 -4.31
N HIS A 460 -5.88 14.45 -4.94
CA HIS A 460 -4.67 13.71 -5.30
C HIS A 460 -3.96 13.02 -4.11
N SER A 461 -3.90 13.62 -2.92
CA SER A 461 -3.20 12.98 -1.79
C SER A 461 -4.00 11.80 -1.25
N CYS A 462 -5.34 11.91 -1.25
CA CYS A 462 -6.25 10.86 -0.80
C CYS A 462 -6.32 9.66 -1.76
N ALA A 463 -6.13 9.89 -3.07
CA ALA A 463 -6.13 8.82 -4.08
C ALA A 463 -5.21 7.65 -3.69
N ALA A 464 -4.00 7.95 -3.22
CA ALA A 464 -3.06 6.96 -2.75
C ALA A 464 -3.12 6.72 -1.23
N LEU A 465 -3.20 7.76 -0.40
CA LEU A 465 -3.01 7.60 1.06
C LEU A 465 -4.20 6.99 1.78
N THR A 466 -5.41 7.24 1.29
CA THR A 466 -6.66 6.85 1.98
C THR A 466 -7.57 5.99 1.10
N TYR A 467 -7.02 5.44 0.01
CA TYR A 467 -7.68 4.52 -0.92
C TYR A 467 -8.89 5.13 -1.64
N SER A 468 -8.92 6.46 -1.84
CA SER A 468 -10.14 7.14 -2.30
C SER A 468 -10.60 6.71 -3.69
N ILE A 469 -9.70 6.37 -4.63
CA ILE A 469 -10.16 5.81 -5.92
C ILE A 469 -10.93 4.50 -5.71
N ALA A 470 -10.44 3.62 -4.83
CA ALA A 470 -11.14 2.38 -4.51
C ALA A 470 -12.49 2.68 -3.85
N HIS A 471 -12.52 3.60 -2.88
CA HIS A 471 -13.73 4.04 -2.17
C HIS A 471 -14.82 4.53 -3.14
N GLU A 472 -14.50 5.51 -3.99
CA GLU A 472 -15.49 6.09 -4.90
C GLU A 472 -15.97 5.12 -5.98
N VAL A 473 -15.08 4.25 -6.48
CA VAL A 473 -15.47 3.15 -7.38
C VAL A 473 -16.35 2.13 -6.65
N GLY A 474 -16.13 1.93 -5.35
CA GLY A 474 -17.00 1.15 -4.47
C GLY A 474 -18.43 1.66 -4.50
N HIS A 475 -18.64 2.97 -4.40
CA HIS A 475 -19.96 3.57 -4.55
C HIS A 475 -20.57 3.27 -5.93
N ILE A 476 -19.83 3.42 -7.04
CA ILE A 476 -20.33 3.07 -8.38
C ILE A 476 -20.80 1.61 -8.45
N ILE A 477 -20.08 0.69 -7.81
CA ILE A 477 -20.44 -0.72 -7.73
C ILE A 477 -21.71 -0.93 -6.87
N GLY A 478 -21.88 -0.16 -5.81
CA GLY A 478 -23.05 -0.20 -4.91
C GLY A 478 -22.72 -0.31 -3.42
N ALA A 479 -21.44 -0.19 -3.05
CA ALA A 479 -21.00 -0.22 -1.66
C ALA A 479 -21.37 1.08 -0.93
N ARG A 480 -21.72 0.97 0.35
CA ARG A 480 -22.05 2.09 1.23
C ARG A 480 -21.08 2.23 2.37
N HIS A 481 -21.16 3.39 3.03
CA HIS A 481 -20.47 3.65 4.27
C HIS A 481 -20.92 2.72 5.39
N ASP A 482 -20.21 2.79 6.51
CA ASP A 482 -20.55 2.03 7.71
C ASP A 482 -21.91 2.44 8.29
N LEU A 483 -22.58 1.46 8.91
CA LEU A 483 -23.92 1.62 9.48
C LEU A 483 -24.01 2.67 10.59
N SER A 484 -22.91 3.17 11.15
CA SER A 484 -22.98 4.20 12.18
C SER A 484 -23.27 5.59 11.59
N LEU A 485 -22.99 5.76 10.29
CA LEU A 485 -23.16 7.00 9.54
C LEU A 485 -24.23 6.88 8.45
N ASP A 486 -24.28 5.74 7.74
CA ASP A 486 -25.23 5.49 6.66
C ASP A 486 -26.22 4.40 7.08
N LYS A 487 -27.44 4.82 7.43
CA LYS A 487 -28.55 3.93 7.77
C LYS A 487 -29.36 3.48 6.55
N ASN A 488 -29.01 3.95 5.34
CA ASN A 488 -29.74 3.64 4.13
C ASN A 488 -29.44 2.22 3.66
N VAL A 489 -30.45 1.36 3.69
CA VAL A 489 -30.34 -0.05 3.31
C VAL A 489 -30.55 -0.31 1.81
N THR A 490 -30.62 0.73 0.97
CA THR A 490 -30.85 0.62 -0.48
C THR A 490 -29.59 0.99 -1.26
N PRO A 491 -29.19 0.28 -2.32
CA PRO A 491 -29.89 -0.83 -2.96
C PRO A 491 -29.70 -2.19 -2.23
N PHE A 492 -28.72 -2.31 -1.33
CA PHE A 492 -28.40 -3.56 -0.64
C PHE A 492 -28.32 -3.36 0.87
N ALA A 493 -29.21 -4.02 1.62
CA ALA A 493 -29.28 -3.87 3.08
C ALA A 493 -28.04 -4.38 3.83
N TYR A 494 -27.19 -5.18 3.18
CA TYR A 494 -25.91 -5.68 3.70
C TYR A 494 -24.70 -4.90 3.18
N GLY A 495 -24.92 -3.94 2.28
CA GLY A 495 -23.85 -3.29 1.51
C GLY A 495 -23.16 -2.17 2.25
N HIS A 496 -22.78 -2.37 3.51
CA HIS A 496 -22.19 -1.34 4.36
C HIS A 496 -20.74 -1.60 4.74
N GLY A 497 -20.01 -0.53 5.00
CA GLY A 497 -18.67 -0.55 5.57
C GLY A 497 -18.64 -1.16 6.97
N PHE A 498 -17.45 -1.54 7.43
CA PHE A 498 -17.24 -2.13 8.73
C PHE A 498 -16.15 -1.45 9.55
N VAL A 499 -16.49 -1.17 10.81
CA VAL A 499 -15.61 -0.61 11.83
C VAL A 499 -15.38 -1.66 12.91
N ASN A 500 -14.12 -1.99 13.19
CA ASN A 500 -13.76 -2.92 14.26
C ASN A 500 -13.43 -2.17 15.55
N GLY A 501 -14.47 -1.73 16.26
CA GLY A 501 -14.34 -0.90 17.46
C GLY A 501 -13.50 0.35 17.17
N LYS A 502 -12.41 0.54 17.92
CA LYS A 502 -11.43 1.64 17.69
C LYS A 502 -10.12 1.17 17.04
N LYS A 503 -10.05 -0.10 16.61
CA LYS A 503 -8.79 -0.70 16.13
C LYS A 503 -8.47 -0.28 14.70
N TRP A 504 -9.46 -0.39 13.82
CA TRP A 504 -9.32 -0.10 12.39
C TRP A 504 -10.72 -0.01 11.75
N ARG A 505 -10.76 0.57 10.55
CA ARG A 505 -11.96 0.69 9.71
C ARG A 505 -11.67 0.23 8.28
N ASP A 506 -12.65 -0.34 7.62
CA ASP A 506 -12.53 -0.77 6.22
C ASP A 506 -12.51 0.42 5.24
N ILE A 507 -12.34 0.17 3.95
CA ILE A 507 -12.24 1.22 2.92
C ILE A 507 -13.46 2.12 2.89
N MET A 508 -14.66 1.58 3.10
CA MET A 508 -15.91 2.34 3.01
C MET A 508 -16.27 3.08 4.30
N SER A 509 -15.54 2.84 5.39
CA SER A 509 -15.87 3.41 6.70
C SER A 509 -15.12 4.71 6.98
N TYR A 510 -15.73 5.60 7.77
CA TYR A 510 -15.16 6.92 8.08
C TYR A 510 -14.47 6.97 9.43
N LYS A 511 -13.51 7.90 9.55
CA LYS A 511 -12.73 8.05 10.79
C LYS A 511 -13.59 8.48 11.98
N ALA A 512 -14.68 9.20 11.72
CA ALA A 512 -15.63 9.68 12.72
C ALA A 512 -16.34 8.53 13.47
N SER A 513 -16.46 7.36 12.83
CA SER A 513 -17.14 6.19 13.39
C SER A 513 -16.30 5.45 14.46
N CYS A 514 -15.02 5.80 14.62
CA CYS A 514 -14.08 5.02 15.42
C CYS A 514 -12.96 5.83 16.10
N ASP A 515 -13.20 7.10 16.41
CA ASP A 515 -12.22 8.00 17.04
C ASP A 515 -10.88 8.08 16.29
N GLY A 516 -10.93 8.14 14.95
CA GLY A 516 -9.72 8.30 14.14
C GLY A 516 -8.92 7.01 13.89
N CYS A 517 -9.48 5.84 14.19
CA CYS A 517 -8.83 4.54 13.94
C CYS A 517 -8.35 4.42 12.47
N PRO A 518 -7.24 3.70 12.18
CA PRO A 518 -6.66 3.62 10.83
C PRO A 518 -7.60 2.97 9.81
N ARG A 519 -7.61 3.50 8.57
CA ARG A 519 -8.25 2.85 7.41
C ARG A 519 -7.34 1.77 6.85
N VAL A 520 -7.86 0.57 6.66
CA VAL A 520 -7.10 -0.58 6.13
C VAL A 520 -7.63 -0.97 4.75
N PRO A 521 -6.78 -1.56 3.87
CA PRO A 521 -7.16 -1.89 2.50
C PRO A 521 -7.99 -3.18 2.46
N ILE A 522 -9.19 -3.14 3.04
CA ILE A 522 -10.17 -4.24 3.09
C ILE A 522 -11.56 -3.69 2.80
N TRP A 523 -12.39 -4.53 2.20
CA TRP A 523 -13.82 -4.39 2.06
C TRP A 523 -14.52 -5.27 3.09
N SER A 524 -15.55 -4.76 3.77
CA SER A 524 -16.29 -5.52 4.76
C SER A 524 -16.73 -6.89 4.23
N ASN A 525 -16.37 -7.93 4.99
CA ASN A 525 -16.58 -9.31 4.61
C ASN A 525 -16.67 -10.21 5.86
N PRO A 526 -17.84 -10.80 6.16
CA PRO A 526 -18.04 -11.63 7.36
C PRO A 526 -17.30 -12.97 7.32
N THR A 527 -16.71 -13.35 6.19
CA THR A 527 -16.06 -14.67 5.99
C THR A 527 -14.55 -14.65 6.08
N ILE A 528 -13.93 -13.47 6.21
CA ILE A 528 -12.48 -13.33 6.34
C ILE A 528 -12.13 -12.71 7.69
N LYS A 529 -10.85 -12.80 8.04
CA LYS A 529 -10.29 -12.15 9.21
C LYS A 529 -9.16 -11.21 8.82
N PHE A 530 -9.10 -10.06 9.47
CA PHE A 530 -7.95 -9.17 9.41
C PHE A 530 -7.25 -9.14 10.75
N LYS A 531 -5.96 -9.51 10.76
CA LYS A 531 -5.16 -9.66 11.99
C LYS A 531 -5.84 -10.52 13.08
N GLY A 532 -6.60 -11.53 12.65
CA GLY A 532 -7.33 -12.45 13.53
C GLY A 532 -8.75 -12.01 13.91
N ASP A 533 -9.10 -10.74 13.71
CA ASP A 533 -10.43 -10.19 13.98
C ASP A 533 -11.37 -10.36 12.77
N PRO A 534 -12.69 -10.58 12.96
CA PRO A 534 -13.65 -10.58 11.86
C PRO A 534 -13.62 -9.29 11.06
N ALA A 535 -13.75 -9.39 9.74
CA ALA A 535 -13.70 -8.24 8.85
C ALA A 535 -15.06 -7.71 8.39
N GLY A 536 -16.16 -8.16 9.01
CA GLY A 536 -17.51 -7.76 8.65
C GLY A 536 -18.56 -8.54 9.41
N THR A 537 -19.81 -8.22 9.15
CA THR A 537 -21.02 -8.83 9.73
C THR A 537 -22.01 -9.15 8.61
N LEU A 538 -23.19 -9.69 8.93
CA LEU A 538 -24.19 -9.98 7.88
C LEU A 538 -24.72 -8.70 7.23
N ASP A 539 -24.79 -7.62 8.00
CA ASP A 539 -25.23 -6.28 7.61
C ASP A 539 -24.08 -5.37 7.14
N ALA A 540 -22.82 -5.80 7.29
CA ALA A 540 -21.63 -5.14 6.74
C ALA A 540 -20.82 -6.13 5.89
N ASP A 541 -21.22 -6.25 4.63
CA ASP A 541 -20.73 -7.19 3.64
C ASP A 541 -20.63 -6.56 2.23
N ASN A 542 -19.87 -5.47 2.10
CA ASN A 542 -19.54 -4.85 0.83
C ASN A 542 -18.87 -5.82 -0.14
N SER A 543 -18.15 -6.83 0.37
CA SER A 543 -17.59 -7.88 -0.47
C SER A 543 -18.65 -8.65 -1.26
N ARG A 544 -19.83 -8.89 -0.68
CA ARG A 544 -20.95 -9.50 -1.39
C ARG A 544 -21.49 -8.57 -2.48
N VAL A 545 -21.62 -7.28 -2.20
CA VAL A 545 -22.04 -6.29 -3.21
C VAL A 545 -21.08 -6.32 -4.40
N ILE A 546 -19.78 -6.30 -4.15
CA ILE A 546 -18.77 -6.34 -5.20
C ILE A 546 -18.85 -7.64 -6.01
N LEU A 547 -19.02 -8.79 -5.36
CA LEU A 547 -19.21 -10.07 -6.05
C LEU A 547 -20.44 -10.06 -6.97
N GLU A 548 -21.53 -9.43 -6.54
CA GLU A 548 -22.80 -9.38 -7.27
C GLU A 548 -22.80 -8.33 -8.38
N GLN A 549 -22.09 -7.21 -8.22
CA GLN A 549 -22.23 -6.02 -9.05
C GLN A 549 -21.01 -5.68 -9.91
N ALA A 550 -19.82 -6.21 -9.63
CA ALA A 550 -18.63 -5.89 -10.42
C ALA A 550 -18.79 -6.25 -11.91
N GLU A 551 -19.48 -7.36 -12.22
CA GLU A 551 -19.73 -7.78 -13.60
C GLU A 551 -20.74 -6.85 -14.32
N ARG A 552 -21.66 -6.20 -13.59
CA ARG A 552 -22.56 -5.18 -14.14
C ARG A 552 -21.76 -3.95 -14.54
N VAL A 553 -20.92 -3.45 -13.60
CA VAL A 553 -20.08 -2.28 -13.84
C VAL A 553 -19.09 -2.55 -14.96
N SER A 554 -18.52 -3.76 -15.05
CA SER A 554 -17.57 -4.13 -16.12
C SER A 554 -18.19 -4.27 -17.51
N LYS A 555 -19.40 -3.75 -17.74
CA LYS A 555 -20.14 -3.79 -19.01
C LYS A 555 -20.77 -2.42 -19.33
N PHE A 556 -20.27 -1.33 -18.75
CA PHE A 556 -20.85 0.00 -18.95
C PHE A 556 -20.50 0.67 -20.28
N ARG A 557 -19.70 0.01 -21.13
CA ARG A 557 -19.25 0.50 -22.43
C ARG A 557 -19.25 -0.62 -23.45
#